data_AF-A0A0D2AQP1-F1
#
_entry.id   AF-A0A0D2AQP1-F1
#
_cell.length_a   1.000
_cell.length_b   1.000
_cell.length_c   1.000
_cell.angle_alpha   90.00
_cell.angle_beta   90.00
_cell.angle_gamma   90.00
#
_symmetry.space_group_name_H-M   'P 1'
#
loop_
_entity.id
_entity.type
_entity.pdbx_description
1 polymer ?
#
loop_
_entity_poly.entity_id
_entity_poly.type
_entity_poly.pdbx_seq_one_letter_code
_entity_poly.pdbx_strand_id
1 'polypeptide(L)'
;MLLSKLTWWQFIKLIGLMATGYRIDAIRIIGENVMRDKGLIGLGIDSVDACTAEVREFFDVLANRDNFPVLVHCTQGKDRTGLTVLLTLLLLGVPLPAAQYDYMATQGQLDSEREERLREIASIGLPESFADCDPEFVAAIDRHIQEEYGGVSQYLSHAGVGEETQNAVKEHLKMP
;
A
#
# COMPACT_ATOMS: atom_id res chain seq x y z
N MET A 1 13.11 -0.30 7.13
CA MET A 1 12.97 -1.78 7.03
C MET A 1 12.36 -2.34 8.31
N LEU A 2 11.24 -3.07 8.22
CA LEU A 2 10.50 -3.61 9.38
C LEU A 2 11.35 -4.55 10.27
N LEU A 3 12.25 -5.34 9.67
CA LEU A 3 13.07 -6.32 10.39
C LEU A 3 14.09 -5.67 11.35
N SER A 4 14.55 -4.45 11.08
CA SER A 4 15.51 -3.77 11.96
C SER A 4 14.90 -3.28 13.27
N LYS A 5 13.57 -3.34 13.40
CA LYS A 5 12.83 -3.01 14.62
C LYS A 5 12.67 -4.21 15.55
N LEU A 6 12.99 -5.41 15.10
CA LEU A 6 12.95 -6.61 15.93
C LEU A 6 14.17 -6.66 16.86
N THR A 7 13.94 -7.12 18.09
CA THR A 7 15.03 -7.52 18.98
C THR A 7 15.78 -8.72 18.39
N TRP A 8 17.04 -8.90 18.79
CA TRP A 8 17.87 -10.02 18.34
C TRP A 8 17.20 -11.39 18.56
N TRP A 9 16.50 -11.57 19.68
CA TRP A 9 15.76 -12.79 19.98
C TRP A 9 14.55 -13.01 19.06
N GLN A 10 13.77 -11.95 18.78
CA GLN A 10 12.66 -12.03 17.84
C GLN A 10 13.14 -12.32 16.42
N PHE A 11 14.27 -11.72 16.01
CA PHE A 11 14.88 -11.96 14.71
C PHE A 11 15.33 -13.41 14.55
N ILE A 12 16.04 -13.97 15.54
CA ILE A 12 16.42 -15.40 15.53
C ILE A 12 15.20 -16.30 15.46
N LYS A 13 14.16 -16.01 16.28
CA LYS A 13 12.93 -16.80 16.30
C LYS A 13 12.20 -16.75 14.96
N LEU A 14 12.14 -15.59 14.32
CA LEU A 14 11.56 -15.40 12.99
C LEU A 14 12.28 -16.26 11.94
N ILE A 15 13.61 -16.21 11.90
CA ILE A 15 14.41 -17.00 10.96
C ILE A 15 14.20 -18.51 11.21
N GLY A 16 14.20 -18.93 12.47
CA GLY A 16 13.93 -20.33 12.83
C GLY A 16 12.56 -20.83 12.37
N LEU A 17 11.51 -20.02 12.55
CA LEU A 17 10.15 -20.36 12.12
C LEU A 17 10.01 -20.38 10.59
N MET A 18 10.63 -19.42 9.89
CA MET A 18 10.65 -19.41 8.43
C MET A 18 11.36 -20.65 7.85
N ALA A 19 12.52 -21.02 8.43
CA ALA A 19 13.29 -22.18 7.99
C ALA A 19 12.58 -23.51 8.24
N THR A 20 11.71 -23.58 9.25
CA THR A 20 10.97 -24.79 9.63
C THR A 20 9.56 -24.86 9.03
N GLY A 21 9.18 -23.89 8.18
CA GLY A 21 7.91 -23.88 7.46
C GLY A 21 6.73 -23.27 8.23
N TYR A 22 6.94 -22.79 9.46
CA TYR A 22 5.93 -22.13 10.30
C TYR A 22 5.76 -20.65 9.91
N ARG A 23 5.32 -20.43 8.66
CA ARG A 23 5.26 -19.08 8.05
C ARG A 23 4.31 -18.14 8.79
N ILE A 24 3.15 -18.63 9.22
CA ILE A 24 2.16 -17.79 9.95
C ILE A 24 2.72 -17.34 11.30
N ASP A 25 3.35 -18.25 12.06
CA ASP A 25 3.98 -17.90 13.33
C ASP A 25 5.14 -16.92 13.15
N ALA A 26 5.91 -17.04 12.05
CA ALA A 26 6.96 -16.09 11.71
C ALA A 26 6.41 -14.70 11.38
N ILE A 27 5.36 -14.63 10.55
CA ILE A 27 4.69 -13.37 10.19
C ILE A 27 4.08 -12.73 11.43
N ARG A 28 3.51 -13.52 12.33
CA ARG A 28 2.96 -13.04 13.60
C ARG A 28 3.98 -12.30 14.46
N ILE A 29 5.26 -12.70 14.44
CA ILE A 29 6.32 -11.95 15.13
C ILE A 29 6.43 -10.52 14.57
N ILE A 30 6.39 -10.35 13.25
CA ILE A 30 6.42 -9.02 12.63
C ILE A 30 5.11 -8.26 12.92
N GLY A 31 3.97 -8.97 12.84
CA GLY A 31 2.64 -8.45 13.13
C GLY A 31 2.55 -7.80 14.51
N GLU A 32 2.87 -8.58 15.55
CA GLU A 32 2.71 -8.16 16.95
C GLU A 32 3.74 -7.14 17.43
N ASN A 33 4.95 -7.14 16.85
CA ASN A 33 6.08 -6.37 17.38
C ASN A 33 6.51 -5.19 16.51
N VAL A 34 5.95 -5.06 15.30
CA VAL A 34 6.33 -3.97 14.37
C VAL A 34 5.12 -3.38 13.66
N MET A 35 4.32 -4.20 12.99
CA MET A 35 3.21 -3.71 12.15
C MET A 35 2.09 -3.11 12.99
N ARG A 36 1.75 -3.73 14.12
CA ARG A 36 0.70 -3.23 15.03
C ARG A 36 0.96 -1.80 15.48
N ASP A 37 2.19 -1.47 15.87
CA ASP A 37 2.55 -0.15 16.39
C ASP A 37 2.56 0.94 15.31
N LYS A 38 2.80 0.55 14.06
CA LYS A 38 2.77 1.47 12.91
C LYS A 38 1.36 1.80 12.45
N GLY A 39 0.40 0.90 12.63
CA GLY A 39 -0.95 1.02 12.07
C GLY A 39 -0.94 1.02 10.53
N LEU A 40 -2.13 1.20 9.93
CA LEU A 40 -2.29 1.20 8.47
C LEU A 40 -1.56 2.37 7.81
N ILE A 41 -1.70 3.58 8.37
CA ILE A 41 -1.04 4.79 7.85
C ILE A 41 0.48 4.65 7.87
N GLY A 42 1.05 4.23 9.01
CA GLY A 42 2.51 4.09 9.13
C GLY A 42 3.09 3.03 8.20
N LEU A 43 2.32 1.97 7.90
CA LEU A 43 2.70 0.97 6.90
C LEU A 43 2.56 1.49 5.46
N GLY A 44 1.55 2.32 5.19
CA GLY A 44 1.40 3.01 3.91
C GLY A 44 2.58 3.94 3.64
N ILE A 45 2.98 4.75 4.63
CA ILE A 45 4.15 5.63 4.56
C ILE A 45 5.43 4.82 4.35
N ASP A 46 5.66 3.77 5.14
CA ASP A 46 6.82 2.89 4.95
C ASP A 46 6.86 2.28 3.54
N SER A 47 5.69 1.98 2.96
CA SER A 47 5.59 1.43 1.60
C SER A 47 5.94 2.48 0.54
N VAL A 48 5.47 3.72 0.71
CA VAL A 48 5.87 4.85 -0.15
C VAL A 48 7.40 5.02 -0.13
N ASP A 49 8.01 4.99 1.06
CA ASP A 49 9.43 5.27 1.20
C ASP A 49 10.33 4.11 0.73
N ALA A 50 9.89 2.86 0.89
CA ALA A 50 10.73 1.69 0.69
C ALA A 50 10.44 0.90 -0.60
N CYS A 51 9.22 0.96 -1.15
CA CYS A 51 8.79 0.13 -2.28
C CYS A 51 8.82 0.89 -3.62
N THR A 52 9.84 1.73 -3.81
CA THR A 52 9.97 2.59 -5.00
C THR A 52 10.14 1.80 -6.29
N ALA A 53 10.81 0.64 -6.23
CA ALA A 53 10.98 -0.24 -7.39
C ALA A 53 9.65 -0.83 -7.86
N GLU A 54 8.80 -1.28 -6.92
CA GLU A 54 7.47 -1.82 -7.22
C GLU A 54 6.53 -0.74 -7.73
N VAL A 55 6.61 0.48 -7.17
CA VAL A 55 5.88 1.64 -7.68
C VAL A 55 6.28 1.92 -9.13
N ARG A 56 7.58 1.89 -9.44
CA ARG A 56 8.04 2.05 -10.83
C ARG A 56 7.47 0.99 -11.75
N GLU A 57 7.58 -0.28 -11.38
CA GLU A 57 7.08 -1.39 -12.19
C GLU A 57 5.57 -1.23 -12.47
N PHE A 58 4.80 -0.81 -11.46
CA PHE A 58 3.38 -0.53 -11.60
C PHE A 58 3.10 0.58 -12.63
N PHE A 59 3.82 1.71 -12.58
CA PHE A 59 3.62 2.80 -13.54
C PHE A 59 4.15 2.47 -14.95
N ASP A 60 5.20 1.64 -15.06
CA ASP A 60 5.67 1.12 -16.35
C ASP A 60 4.59 0.26 -17.03
N VAL A 61 3.83 -0.53 -16.26
CA VAL A 61 2.66 -1.28 -16.77
C VAL A 61 1.59 -0.32 -17.30
N LEU A 62 1.24 0.73 -16.55
CA LEU A 62 0.22 1.70 -16.96
C LEU A 62 0.65 2.58 -18.15
N ALA A 63 1.95 2.80 -18.32
CA ALA A 63 2.49 3.57 -19.44
C ALA A 63 2.48 2.80 -20.76
N ASN A 64 2.35 1.47 -20.74
CA ASN A 64 2.22 0.69 -21.96
C ASN A 64 0.75 0.47 -22.33
N ARG A 65 0.35 1.03 -23.47
CA ARG A 65 -1.03 1.00 -23.97
C ARG A 65 -1.53 -0.41 -24.30
N ASP A 66 -0.63 -1.33 -24.65
CA ASP A 66 -0.97 -2.71 -25.01
C ASP A 66 -1.40 -3.54 -23.79
N ASN A 67 -1.15 -3.06 -22.57
CA ASN A 67 -1.56 -3.73 -21.33
C ASN A 67 -3.04 -3.51 -20.98
N PHE A 68 -3.74 -2.60 -21.66
CA PHE A 68 -5.12 -2.26 -21.31
C PHE A 68 -6.12 -3.29 -21.88
N PRO A 69 -7.19 -3.64 -21.12
CA PRO A 69 -7.56 -3.13 -19.79
C PRO A 69 -6.73 -3.74 -18.64
N VAL A 70 -6.40 -2.92 -17.63
CA VAL A 70 -5.60 -3.32 -16.46
C VAL A 70 -6.49 -3.56 -15.23
N LEU A 71 -6.30 -4.70 -14.56
CA LEU A 71 -6.87 -4.99 -13.24
C LEU A 71 -5.76 -4.96 -12.19
N VAL A 72 -5.94 -4.14 -11.15
CA VAL A 72 -5.01 -4.03 -10.03
C VAL A 72 -5.64 -4.67 -8.81
N HIS A 73 -4.94 -5.61 -8.17
CA HIS A 73 -5.43 -6.25 -6.95
C HIS A 73 -4.28 -6.55 -5.97
N CYS A 74 -4.66 -6.83 -4.74
CA CYS A 74 -3.77 -7.43 -3.75
C CYS A 74 -4.51 -8.60 -3.09
N THR A 75 -4.27 -8.88 -1.81
CA THR A 75 -5.02 -9.91 -1.08
C THR A 75 -6.45 -9.46 -0.81
N GLN A 76 -6.62 -8.25 -0.26
CA GLN A 76 -7.92 -7.71 0.17
C GLN A 76 -8.41 -6.53 -0.67
N GLY A 77 -7.68 -6.16 -1.74
CA GLY A 77 -7.99 -5.01 -2.58
C GLY A 77 -7.94 -3.63 -1.89
N LYS A 78 -7.46 -3.55 -0.63
CA LYS A 78 -7.59 -2.37 0.22
C LYS A 78 -6.31 -1.53 0.31
N ASP A 79 -5.27 -2.04 0.98
CA ASP A 79 -4.11 -1.23 1.35
C ASP A 79 -3.15 -0.99 0.18
N ARG A 80 -2.53 -2.05 -0.35
CA ARG A 80 -1.56 -1.95 -1.47
C ARG A 80 -2.22 -1.47 -2.75
N THR A 81 -3.41 -2.01 -3.06
CA THR A 81 -4.22 -1.56 -4.19
C THR A 81 -4.63 -0.10 -4.01
N GLY A 82 -5.18 0.27 -2.85
CA GLY A 82 -5.57 1.65 -2.55
C GLY A 82 -4.40 2.63 -2.63
N LEU A 83 -3.21 2.24 -2.17
CA LEU A 83 -2.01 3.07 -2.31
C LEU A 83 -1.63 3.30 -3.79
N THR A 84 -1.56 2.25 -4.60
CA THR A 84 -1.23 2.38 -6.03
C THR A 84 -2.28 3.20 -6.79
N VAL A 85 -3.57 2.98 -6.50
CA VAL A 85 -4.68 3.74 -7.11
C VAL A 85 -4.62 5.21 -6.66
N LEU A 86 -4.38 5.49 -5.37
CA LEU A 86 -4.21 6.84 -4.86
C LEU A 86 -3.09 7.58 -5.58
N LEU A 87 -1.91 6.96 -5.73
CA LEU A 87 -0.78 7.55 -6.46
C LEU A 87 -1.15 7.89 -7.91
N THR A 88 -1.90 7.01 -8.60
CA THR A 88 -2.42 7.27 -9.95
C THR A 88 -3.41 8.44 -9.96
N LEU A 89 -4.37 8.49 -9.04
CA LEU A 89 -5.36 9.57 -8.95
C LEU A 89 -4.71 10.93 -8.68
N LEU A 90 -3.73 10.98 -7.76
CA LEU A 90 -2.94 12.18 -7.49
C LEU A 90 -2.15 12.62 -8.73
N LEU A 91 -1.52 11.67 -9.45
CA LEU A 91 -0.81 11.98 -10.71
C LEU A 91 -1.75 12.57 -11.78
N LEU A 92 -2.98 12.09 -11.85
CA LEU A 92 -4.02 12.59 -12.76
C LEU A 92 -4.62 13.94 -12.31
N GLY A 93 -4.24 14.45 -11.13
CA GLY A 93 -4.75 15.70 -10.59
C GLY A 93 -6.18 15.60 -10.06
N VAL A 94 -6.64 14.39 -9.70
CA VAL A 94 -7.95 14.19 -9.09
C VAL A 94 -7.97 14.86 -7.71
N PRO A 95 -9.03 15.63 -7.36
CA PRO A 95 -9.12 16.26 -6.06
C PRO A 95 -9.07 15.24 -4.91
N LEU A 96 -8.33 15.57 -3.84
CA LEU A 96 -8.17 14.70 -2.68
C LEU A 96 -9.50 14.16 -2.09
N PRO A 97 -10.60 14.95 -2.01
CA PRO A 97 -11.89 14.43 -1.55
C PRO A 97 -12.47 13.33 -2.45
N ALA A 98 -12.21 13.37 -3.76
CA ALA A 98 -12.65 12.32 -4.68
C ALA A 98 -11.80 11.05 -4.52
N ALA A 99 -10.48 11.19 -4.33
CA ALA A 99 -9.61 10.05 -4.02
C ALA A 99 -9.96 9.41 -2.66
N GLN A 100 -10.30 10.23 -1.66
CA GLN A 100 -10.81 9.75 -0.37
C GLN A 100 -12.12 8.97 -0.53
N TYR A 101 -13.05 9.49 -1.33
CA TYR A 101 -14.32 8.83 -1.60
C TYR A 101 -14.12 7.46 -2.25
N ASP A 102 -13.24 7.38 -3.26
CA ASP A 102 -12.89 6.13 -3.94
C ASP A 102 -12.31 5.09 -2.97
N TYR A 103 -11.31 5.48 -2.17
CA TYR A 103 -10.72 4.59 -1.17
C TYR A 103 -11.76 4.07 -0.16
N MET A 104 -12.64 4.95 0.35
CA MET A 104 -13.67 4.58 1.32
C MET A 104 -14.80 3.74 0.73
N ALA A 105 -15.02 3.79 -0.59
CA ALA A 105 -16.01 2.93 -1.26
C ALA A 105 -15.66 1.44 -1.11
N THR A 106 -14.37 1.12 -0.94
CA THR A 106 -13.89 -0.24 -0.66
C THR A 106 -14.51 -0.81 0.62
N GLN A 107 -14.70 0.00 1.67
CA GLN A 107 -15.21 -0.45 2.97
C GLN A 107 -16.54 -1.21 2.84
N GLY A 108 -17.49 -0.70 2.04
CA GLY A 108 -18.80 -1.33 1.89
C GLY A 108 -18.76 -2.65 1.11
N GLN A 109 -17.75 -2.86 0.26
CA GLN A 109 -17.56 -4.12 -0.47
C GLN A 109 -16.89 -5.20 0.36
N LEU A 110 -16.32 -4.81 1.50
CA LEU A 110 -15.52 -5.63 2.37
C LEU A 110 -16.35 -6.28 3.51
N ASP A 111 -17.65 -5.97 3.59
CA ASP A 111 -18.55 -6.44 4.65
C ASP A 111 -18.91 -7.92 4.52
N SER A 112 -19.10 -8.44 3.30
CA SER A 112 -19.47 -9.85 3.08
C SER A 112 -18.40 -10.85 3.54
N GLU A 113 -17.14 -10.42 3.56
CA GLU A 113 -15.98 -11.25 3.93
C GLU A 113 -15.40 -10.84 5.30
N ARG A 114 -16.04 -9.91 6.03
CA ARG A 114 -15.45 -9.28 7.22
C ARG A 114 -15.02 -10.29 8.28
N GLU A 115 -15.82 -11.31 8.57
CA GLU A 115 -15.47 -12.33 9.56
C GLU A 115 -14.24 -13.14 9.18
N GLU A 116 -14.09 -13.47 7.89
CA GLU A 116 -12.92 -14.19 7.40
C GLU A 116 -11.67 -13.32 7.49
N ARG A 117 -11.77 -12.05 7.09
CA ARG A 117 -10.67 -11.10 7.17
C ARG A 117 -10.22 -10.86 8.61
N LEU A 118 -11.16 -10.78 9.55
CA LEU A 118 -10.83 -10.70 10.98
C LEU A 118 -10.06 -11.94 11.46
N ARG A 119 -10.44 -13.15 11.01
CA ARG A 119 -9.70 -14.38 11.34
C ARG A 119 -8.29 -14.34 10.77
N GLU A 120 -8.12 -13.93 9.51
CA GLU A 120 -6.80 -13.81 8.88
C GLU A 120 -5.91 -12.80 9.60
N ILE A 121 -6.42 -11.61 9.88
CA ILE A 121 -5.72 -10.52 10.58
C ILE A 121 -5.30 -10.96 11.99
N ALA A 122 -6.20 -11.61 12.73
CA ALA A 122 -5.89 -12.14 14.05
C ALA A 122 -4.83 -13.26 13.99
N SER A 123 -4.85 -14.09 12.94
CA SER A 123 -3.87 -15.19 12.77
C SER A 123 -2.43 -14.68 12.65
N ILE A 124 -2.25 -13.49 12.08
CA ILE A 124 -0.95 -12.81 11.95
C ILE A 124 -0.70 -11.78 13.07
N GLY A 125 -1.52 -11.79 14.13
CA GLY A 125 -1.31 -10.98 15.33
C GLY A 125 -1.61 -9.48 15.15
N LEU A 126 -2.42 -9.12 14.17
CA LEU A 126 -2.87 -7.74 13.97
C LEU A 126 -4.23 -7.47 14.63
N PRO A 127 -4.52 -6.24 15.05
CA PRO A 127 -5.81 -5.88 15.64
C PRO A 127 -6.90 -5.73 14.57
N GLU A 128 -8.17 -5.83 14.98
CA GLU A 128 -9.34 -5.77 14.08
C GLU A 128 -9.39 -4.50 13.23
N SER A 129 -8.82 -3.39 13.69
CA SER A 129 -8.74 -2.14 12.94
C SER A 129 -8.05 -2.27 11.58
N PHE A 130 -7.23 -3.31 11.37
CA PHE A 130 -6.62 -3.60 10.08
C PHE A 130 -7.62 -4.18 9.06
N ALA A 131 -8.81 -4.61 9.49
CA ALA A 131 -9.85 -5.14 8.60
C ALA A 131 -10.60 -4.02 7.87
N ASP A 132 -10.56 -2.81 8.41
CA ASP A 132 -11.33 -1.67 7.93
C ASP A 132 -10.43 -0.65 7.21
N CYS A 133 -11.01 0.16 6.34
CA CYS A 133 -10.35 1.31 5.73
C CYS A 133 -10.15 2.40 6.77
N ASP A 134 -8.92 2.90 6.91
CA ASP A 134 -8.63 4.05 7.77
C ASP A 134 -9.05 5.35 7.06
N PRO A 135 -10.00 6.14 7.61
CA PRO A 135 -10.49 7.34 6.98
C PRO A 135 -9.42 8.42 6.79
N GLU A 136 -8.31 8.39 7.54
CA GLU A 136 -7.22 9.35 7.41
C GLU A 136 -6.12 8.87 6.44
N PHE A 137 -6.22 7.65 5.89
CA PHE A 137 -5.18 7.06 5.05
C PHE A 137 -4.79 7.94 3.87
N VAL A 138 -5.76 8.34 3.04
CA VAL A 138 -5.49 9.14 1.84
C VAL A 138 -4.89 10.50 2.20
N ALA A 139 -5.45 11.18 3.20
CA ALA A 139 -4.96 12.48 3.65
C ALA A 139 -3.55 12.41 4.26
N ALA A 140 -3.24 11.34 5.00
CA ALA A 140 -1.92 11.14 5.59
C ALA A 140 -0.85 10.82 4.53
N ILE A 141 -1.18 9.98 3.55
CA ILE A 141 -0.26 9.64 2.46
C ILE A 141 0.01 10.84 1.55
N ASP A 142 -1.03 11.58 1.15
CA ASP A 142 -0.83 12.81 0.37
C ASP A 142 0.06 13.80 1.15
N ARG A 143 -0.24 14.05 2.43
CA ARG A 143 0.58 14.95 3.26
C ARG A 143 2.05 14.53 3.30
N HIS A 144 2.33 13.24 3.54
CA HIS A 144 3.69 12.72 3.54
C HIS A 144 4.39 12.94 2.20
N ILE A 145 3.70 12.66 1.09
CA ILE A 145 4.22 12.89 -0.27
C ILE A 145 4.49 14.39 -0.52
N GLN A 146 3.61 15.27 -0.07
CA GLN A 146 3.81 16.72 -0.21
C GLN A 146 5.00 17.22 0.63
N GLU A 147 5.10 16.79 1.89
CA GLU A 147 6.12 17.27 2.84
C GLU A 147 7.51 16.73 2.54
N GLU A 148 7.65 15.43 2.28
CA GLU A 148 8.97 14.78 2.12
C GLU A 148 9.49 14.82 0.68
N TYR A 149 8.59 14.78 -0.31
CA TYR A 149 8.97 14.69 -1.73
C TYR A 149 8.64 15.95 -2.53
N GLY A 150 7.80 16.85 -2.00
CA GLY A 150 7.35 18.05 -2.73
C GLY A 150 6.22 17.77 -3.73
N GLY A 151 5.49 16.66 -3.55
CA GLY A 151 4.34 16.29 -4.35
C GLY A 151 4.51 14.99 -5.14
N VAL A 152 3.40 14.50 -5.70
CA VAL A 152 3.34 13.16 -6.32
C VAL A 152 4.27 13.02 -7.53
N SER A 153 4.43 14.05 -8.37
CA SER A 153 5.29 14.00 -9.55
C SER A 153 6.77 13.85 -9.17
N GLN A 154 7.19 14.54 -8.10
CA GLN A 154 8.54 14.48 -7.55
C GLN A 154 8.78 13.15 -6.86
N TYR A 155 7.82 12.66 -6.09
CA TYR A 155 7.86 11.32 -5.50
C TYR A 155 8.02 10.24 -6.59
N LEU A 156 7.21 10.28 -7.64
CA LEU A 156 7.29 9.34 -8.75
C LEU A 156 8.63 9.42 -9.48
N SER A 157 9.17 10.64 -9.67
CA SER A 157 10.52 10.82 -10.21
C SER A 157 11.59 10.21 -9.31
N HIS A 158 11.48 10.39 -8.00
CA HIS A 158 12.33 9.75 -7.00
C HIS A 158 12.23 8.22 -7.06
N ALA A 159 11.03 7.68 -7.29
CA ALA A 159 10.80 6.26 -7.48
C ALA A 159 11.32 5.72 -8.83
N GLY A 160 11.81 6.58 -9.72
CA GLY A 160 12.32 6.21 -11.04
C GLY A 160 11.27 6.20 -12.16
N VAL A 161 10.09 6.76 -11.92
CA VAL A 161 9.04 7.01 -12.92
C VAL A 161 9.26 8.38 -13.54
N GLY A 162 9.97 8.41 -14.66
CA GLY A 162 10.31 9.64 -15.37
C GLY A 162 9.09 10.38 -15.95
N GLU A 163 9.31 11.63 -16.36
CA GLU A 163 8.26 12.50 -16.90
C GLU A 163 7.55 11.90 -18.14
N GLU A 164 8.28 11.20 -18.99
CA GLU A 164 7.72 10.50 -20.15
C GLU A 164 6.69 9.43 -19.74
N THR A 165 7.05 8.54 -18.80
CA THR A 165 6.15 7.53 -18.23
C THR A 165 4.94 8.19 -17.57
N GLN A 166 5.15 9.24 -16.79
CA GLN A 166 4.06 9.98 -16.12
C GLN A 166 3.08 10.59 -17.14
N ASN A 167 3.59 11.14 -18.24
CA ASN A 167 2.78 11.75 -19.28
C ASN A 167 2.01 10.69 -20.09
N ALA A 168 2.64 9.57 -20.42
CA ALA A 168 1.96 8.45 -21.08
C ALA A 168 0.79 7.92 -20.24
N VAL A 169 1.00 7.74 -18.93
CA VAL A 169 -0.06 7.32 -17.99
C VAL A 169 -1.20 8.33 -17.95
N LYS A 170 -0.88 9.64 -17.86
CA LYS A 170 -1.88 10.71 -17.94
C LYS A 170 -2.65 10.67 -19.26
N GLU A 171 -2.00 10.43 -20.38
CA GLU A 171 -2.65 10.36 -21.69
C GLU A 171 -3.58 9.14 -21.79
N HIS A 172 -3.15 7.98 -21.29
CA HIS A 172 -3.92 6.73 -21.36
C HIS A 172 -5.14 6.73 -20.46
N LEU A 173 -5.08 7.40 -19.30
CA LEU A 173 -6.11 7.37 -18.28
C LEU A 173 -6.96 8.64 -18.19
N LYS A 174 -6.61 9.72 -18.91
CA LYS A 174 -7.48 10.90 -19.00
C LYS A 174 -8.81 10.49 -19.63
N MET A 175 -9.90 10.73 -18.89
CA MET A 175 -11.22 10.66 -19.48
C MET A 175 -11.39 11.84 -20.45
N PRO A 176 -12.01 11.61 -21.63
CA PRO A 176 -12.25 12.64 -22.63
C PRO A 176 -13.15 13.78 -22.14
#